data_AF-A0A0M4GKT6-F1
#
_entry.id   AF-A0A0M4GKT6-F1
#
_cell.length_a   1.000
_cell.length_b   1.000
_cell.length_c   1.000
_cell.angle_alpha   90.00
_cell.angle_beta   90.00
_cell.angle_gamma   90.00
#
_symmetry.space_group_name_H-M   'P 1'
#
loop_
_entity.id
_entity.type
_entity.pdbx_description
1 polymer ?
#
loop_
_entity_poly.entity_id
_entity_poly.type
_entity_poly.pdbx_seq_one_letter_code
_entity_poly.pdbx_strand_id
1 'polypeptide(L)'
;MTRDQLNQYFKLGTVRNTNYVLRNLSEHLMSIREGYQTIYYLSKIGRDYVDCDKIRKKGNHVQHFVMRNQFWLFYKCPRDWKNEVKISNGKASVVADAVFTRNGFYHFLEVDNLQAMKENRAKIIRYKNLLESLIMQYGYHPTLVWVTTTEYRRKQLEQVCGGLKVKVYTIHDIK
;
A
#
# COMPACT_ATOMS: atom_id res chain seq x y z
N MET A 1 -10.77 -3.30 -3.08
CA MET A 1 -10.33 -4.14 -1.93
C MET A 1 -10.85 -5.54 -2.14
N THR A 2 -10.24 -6.56 -1.53
CA THR A 2 -10.80 -7.93 -1.57
C THR A 2 -12.04 -8.04 -0.68
N ARG A 3 -12.83 -9.11 -0.85
CA ARG A 3 -13.93 -9.46 0.08
C ARG A 3 -13.46 -9.45 1.54
N ASP A 4 -12.34 -10.10 1.82
CA ASP A 4 -11.86 -10.28 3.19
C ASP A 4 -11.35 -8.96 3.79
N GLN A 5 -10.71 -8.12 2.98
CA GLN A 5 -10.34 -6.75 3.38
C GLN A 5 -11.57 -5.89 3.70
N LEU A 6 -12.63 -6.00 2.90
CA LEU A 6 -13.89 -5.29 3.16
C LEU A 6 -14.57 -5.81 4.42
N ASN A 7 -14.58 -7.13 4.63
CA ASN A 7 -15.11 -7.74 5.84
C ASN A 7 -14.35 -7.25 7.08
N GLN A 8 -13.02 -7.25 7.04
CA GLN A 8 -12.17 -6.78 8.13
C GLN A 8 -12.41 -5.31 8.44
N TYR A 9 -12.51 -4.47 7.42
CA TYR A 9 -12.68 -3.02 7.58
C TYR A 9 -14.06 -2.66 8.13
N PHE A 10 -15.11 -3.16 7.49
CA PHE A 10 -16.50 -2.84 7.86
C PHE A 10 -17.06 -3.75 8.96
N LYS A 11 -16.27 -4.72 9.45
CA LYS A 11 -16.67 -5.69 10.48
C LYS A 11 -17.96 -6.43 10.11
N LEU A 12 -18.06 -6.92 8.88
CA LEU A 12 -19.26 -7.59 8.35
C LEU A 12 -19.46 -9.01 8.92
N GLY A 13 -18.53 -9.50 9.74
CA GLY A 13 -18.62 -10.79 10.41
C GLY A 13 -18.27 -11.95 9.48
N THR A 14 -19.28 -12.70 9.03
CA THR A 14 -19.06 -13.93 8.27
C THR A 14 -18.84 -13.67 6.78
N VAL A 15 -18.16 -14.61 6.11
CA VAL A 15 -18.01 -14.60 4.65
C VAL A 15 -19.38 -14.59 3.95
N ARG A 16 -20.37 -15.33 4.48
CA ARG A 16 -21.73 -15.38 3.93
C ARG A 16 -22.41 -14.01 4.02
N ASN A 17 -22.35 -13.36 5.18
CA ASN A 17 -22.92 -12.02 5.34
C ASN A 17 -22.23 -11.00 4.44
N THR A 18 -20.90 -11.07 4.37
CA THR A 18 -20.12 -10.18 3.48
C THR A 18 -20.56 -10.34 2.03
N ASN A 19 -20.70 -11.58 1.53
CA ASN A 19 -21.18 -11.82 0.17
C ASN A 19 -22.61 -11.32 -0.04
N TYR A 20 -23.49 -11.49 0.95
CA TYR A 20 -24.86 -10.97 0.90
C TYR A 20 -24.87 -9.45 0.75
N VAL A 21 -24.11 -8.73 1.58
CA VAL A 21 -23.98 -7.27 1.50
C VAL A 21 -23.41 -6.83 0.15
N LEU A 22 -22.31 -7.45 -0.30
CA LEU A 22 -21.68 -7.09 -1.58
C LEU A 22 -22.58 -7.37 -2.79
N ARG A 23 -23.41 -8.42 -2.72
CA ARG A 23 -24.41 -8.72 -3.75
C ARG A 23 -25.50 -7.66 -3.82
N ASN A 24 -25.97 -7.17 -2.67
CA ASN A 24 -26.98 -6.12 -2.61
C ASN A 24 -26.45 -4.76 -3.09
N LEU A 25 -25.13 -4.58 -3.11
CA LEU A 25 -24.46 -3.38 -3.62
C LEU A 25 -23.97 -3.53 -5.07
N SER A 26 -24.39 -4.57 -5.79
CA SER A 26 -23.85 -4.92 -7.12
C SER A 26 -23.97 -3.82 -8.16
N GLU A 27 -25.03 -3.00 -8.13
CA GLU A 27 -25.20 -1.86 -9.05
C GLU A 27 -24.11 -0.78 -8.84
N HIS A 28 -23.66 -0.63 -7.59
CA HIS A 28 -22.66 0.35 -7.18
C HIS A 28 -21.23 -0.22 -7.22
N LEU A 29 -21.08 -1.53 -7.43
CA LEU A 29 -19.80 -2.23 -7.35
C LEU A 29 -19.51 -3.01 -8.63
N MET A 30 -18.30 -2.83 -9.15
CA MET A 30 -17.70 -3.74 -10.12
C MET A 30 -16.79 -4.72 -9.38
N SER A 31 -16.63 -5.91 -9.93
CA SER A 31 -15.70 -6.90 -9.40
C SER A 31 -14.84 -7.55 -10.47
N ILE A 32 -13.65 -7.98 -10.07
CA ILE A 32 -12.75 -8.80 -10.89
C ILE A 32 -12.25 -9.99 -10.06
N ARG A 33 -11.94 -11.08 -10.74
CA ARG A 33 -11.29 -12.25 -10.16
C ARG A 33 -9.79 -12.18 -10.40
N GLU A 34 -9.03 -12.36 -9.33
CA GLU A 34 -7.57 -12.46 -9.33
C GLU A 34 -7.20 -13.69 -8.49
N GLY A 35 -6.86 -14.79 -9.18
CA GLY A 35 -6.75 -16.11 -8.55
C GLY A 35 -8.04 -16.50 -7.80
N TYR A 36 -7.90 -16.81 -6.51
CA TYR A 36 -9.02 -17.22 -5.66
C TYR A 36 -9.80 -16.04 -5.05
N GLN A 37 -9.31 -14.81 -5.18
CA GLN A 37 -9.91 -13.63 -4.56
C GLN A 37 -10.81 -12.86 -5.53
N THR A 38 -11.91 -12.32 -4.98
CA THR A 38 -12.72 -11.32 -5.68
C THR A 38 -12.36 -9.95 -5.15
N ILE A 39 -12.05 -9.03 -6.06
CA ILE A 39 -11.66 -7.66 -5.76
C ILE A 39 -12.78 -6.75 -6.25
N TYR A 40 -13.29 -5.92 -5.34
CA TYR A 40 -14.37 -4.99 -5.58
C TYR A 40 -13.84 -3.56 -5.67
N TYR A 41 -14.46 -2.77 -6.54
CA TYR A 41 -14.22 -1.34 -6.74
C TYR A 41 -15.52 -0.68 -7.22
N LEU A 42 -15.61 0.64 -7.09
CA LEU A 42 -16.82 1.38 -7.43
C LEU A 42 -17.11 1.33 -8.94
N SER A 43 -18.37 1.04 -9.29
CA SER A 43 -18.91 1.23 -10.64
C SER A 43 -18.99 2.73 -10.99
N LYS A 44 -19.46 3.09 -12.18
CA LYS A 44 -19.74 4.50 -12.48
C LYS A 44 -20.80 5.05 -11.52
N ILE A 45 -21.93 4.36 -11.42
CA ILE A 45 -23.04 4.69 -10.50
C ILE A 45 -22.54 4.78 -9.06
N GLY A 46 -21.73 3.80 -8.61
CA GLY A 46 -21.20 3.81 -7.25
C GLY A 46 -20.21 4.94 -6.97
N ARG A 47 -19.49 5.44 -7.98
CA ARG A 47 -18.62 6.61 -7.85
C ARG A 47 -19.43 7.89 -7.76
N ASP A 48 -20.41 8.04 -8.63
CA ASP A 48 -21.30 9.21 -8.67
C ASP A 48 -22.10 9.30 -7.35
N TYR A 49 -22.51 8.17 -6.76
CA TYR A 49 -23.23 8.12 -5.48
C TYR A 49 -22.41 8.61 -4.26
N VAL A 50 -21.07 8.58 -4.33
CA VAL A 50 -20.18 8.95 -3.21
C VAL A 50 -19.22 10.09 -3.57
N ASP A 51 -19.53 10.84 -4.62
CA ASP A 51 -18.72 11.95 -5.14
C ASP A 51 -17.23 11.58 -5.32
N CYS A 52 -16.98 10.42 -5.95
CA CYS A 52 -15.63 9.90 -6.17
C CYS A 52 -15.22 9.94 -7.64
N ASP A 53 -14.33 10.85 -8.00
CA ASP A 53 -13.82 10.97 -9.38
C ASP A 53 -12.88 9.84 -9.80
N LYS A 54 -12.40 9.04 -8.83
CA LYS A 54 -11.31 8.08 -9.08
C LYS A 54 -11.79 6.84 -9.82
N ILE A 55 -11.64 6.84 -11.14
CA ILE A 55 -11.92 5.69 -12.00
C ILE A 55 -10.91 4.56 -11.75
N ARG A 56 -11.41 3.34 -11.54
CA ARG A 56 -10.60 2.12 -11.41
C ARG A 56 -10.88 1.20 -12.60
N LYS A 57 -9.82 0.60 -13.13
CA LYS A 57 -9.88 -0.41 -14.20
C LYS A 57 -9.02 -1.60 -13.82
N LYS A 58 -9.33 -2.77 -14.37
CA LYS A 58 -8.45 -3.94 -14.27
C LYS A 58 -7.11 -3.63 -14.96
N GLY A 59 -6.01 -3.93 -14.30
CA GLY A 59 -4.67 -3.77 -14.86
C GLY A 59 -3.67 -4.67 -14.12
N ASN A 60 -2.44 -4.71 -14.61
CA ASN A 60 -1.40 -5.64 -14.10
C ASN A 60 -0.97 -5.34 -12.65
N HIS A 61 -1.31 -4.15 -12.12
CA HIS A 61 -0.92 -3.71 -10.78
C HIS A 61 -2.01 -3.93 -9.72
N VAL A 62 -3.07 -4.69 -10.01
CA VAL A 62 -4.16 -4.94 -9.07
C VAL A 62 -3.64 -5.50 -7.73
N GLN A 63 -2.73 -6.47 -7.79
CA GLN A 63 -2.20 -7.09 -6.59
C GLN A 63 -1.30 -6.15 -5.76
N HIS A 64 -0.60 -5.22 -6.41
CA HIS A 64 0.13 -4.14 -5.75
C HIS A 64 -0.80 -3.29 -4.88
N PHE A 65 -1.96 -2.91 -5.42
CA PHE A 65 -2.96 -2.16 -4.67
C PHE A 65 -3.59 -2.97 -3.54
N VAL A 66 -3.82 -4.27 -3.75
CA VAL A 66 -4.33 -5.17 -2.69
C VAL A 66 -3.34 -5.25 -1.53
N MET A 67 -2.04 -5.43 -1.80
CA MET A 67 -1.00 -5.47 -0.78
C MET A 67 -0.88 -4.13 -0.04
N ARG A 68 -0.94 -3.00 -0.76
CA ARG A 68 -0.97 -1.66 -0.14
C ARG A 68 -2.16 -1.48 0.81
N ASN A 69 -3.35 -1.88 0.37
CA ASN A 69 -4.56 -1.82 1.21
C ASN A 69 -4.46 -2.75 2.43
N GLN A 70 -3.85 -3.93 2.26
CA GLN A 70 -3.63 -4.85 3.39
C GLN A 70 -2.75 -4.19 4.45
N PHE A 71 -1.69 -3.50 4.03
CA PHE A 71 -0.81 -2.80 4.96
C PHE A 71 -1.52 -1.63 5.66
N TRP A 72 -2.37 -0.89 4.95
CA TRP A 72 -3.21 0.16 5.55
C TRP A 72 -4.12 -0.40 6.65
N LEU A 73 -4.75 -1.57 6.42
CA LEU A 73 -5.57 -2.25 7.43
C LEU A 73 -4.73 -2.74 8.62
N PHE A 74 -3.57 -3.34 8.34
CA PHE A 74 -2.62 -3.81 9.36
C PHE A 74 -2.20 -2.66 10.31
N TYR A 75 -1.92 -1.48 9.76
CA TYR A 75 -1.62 -0.26 10.52
C TYR A 75 -2.84 0.45 11.13
N LYS A 76 -4.00 -0.23 11.17
CA LYS A 76 -5.24 0.27 11.77
C LYS A 76 -5.76 1.55 11.12
N CYS A 77 -5.64 1.63 9.79
CA CYS A 77 -6.21 2.69 8.96
C CYS A 77 -5.74 4.11 9.37
N PRO A 78 -4.44 4.44 9.22
CA PRO A 78 -3.94 5.78 9.54
C PRO A 78 -4.75 6.86 8.80
N ARG A 79 -5.18 7.90 9.53
CA ARG A 79 -6.04 8.97 9.00
C ARG A 79 -5.33 9.89 8.00
N ASP A 80 -4.04 10.06 8.18
CA ASP A 80 -3.17 10.90 7.36
C ASP A 80 -2.54 10.15 6.18
N TRP A 81 -3.01 8.92 5.92
CA TRP A 81 -2.52 8.10 4.82
C TRP A 81 -2.75 8.76 3.47
N LYS A 82 -1.67 8.93 2.71
CA LYS A 82 -1.69 9.44 1.34
C LYS A 82 -1.02 8.45 0.40
N ASN A 83 -1.70 8.11 -0.69
CA ASN A 83 -1.17 7.22 -1.73
C ASN A 83 -0.29 8.00 -2.71
N GLU A 84 0.73 7.34 -3.28
CA GLU A 84 1.51 7.87 -4.43
C GLU A 84 2.09 9.27 -4.18
N VAL A 85 2.78 9.45 -3.04
CA VAL A 85 3.32 10.74 -2.62
C VAL A 85 4.72 10.96 -3.16
N LYS A 86 4.92 12.05 -3.90
CA LYS A 86 6.25 12.50 -4.34
C LYS A 86 7.00 13.14 -3.18
N ILE A 87 8.17 12.62 -2.87
CA ILE A 87 9.12 13.15 -1.91
C ILE A 87 10.31 13.69 -2.71
N SER A 88 10.74 14.92 -2.45
CA SER A 88 11.82 15.56 -3.20
C SER A 88 12.54 16.62 -2.37
N ASN A 89 13.83 16.79 -2.66
CA ASN A 89 14.66 17.90 -2.16
C ASN A 89 15.12 18.84 -3.30
N GLY A 90 14.40 18.84 -4.43
CA GLY A 90 14.76 19.60 -5.63
C GLY A 90 15.85 18.96 -6.51
N LYS A 91 16.77 18.18 -5.92
CA LYS A 91 17.85 17.47 -6.66
C LYS A 91 17.49 16.03 -6.98
N ALA A 92 16.85 15.34 -6.03
CA ALA A 92 16.36 13.98 -6.18
C ALA A 92 14.86 13.95 -5.90
N SER A 93 14.19 12.91 -6.43
CA SER A 93 12.81 12.62 -6.04
C SER A 93 12.52 11.13 -6.08
N VAL A 94 11.55 10.72 -5.27
CA VAL A 94 10.99 9.37 -5.24
C VAL A 94 9.48 9.47 -5.01
N VAL A 95 8.71 8.57 -5.61
CA VAL A 95 7.27 8.46 -5.33
C VAL A 95 7.06 7.23 -4.45
N ALA A 96 6.69 7.46 -3.20
CA ALA A 96 6.35 6.40 -2.26
C ALA A 96 4.95 5.85 -2.58
N ASP A 97 4.76 4.54 -2.45
CA ASP A 97 3.46 3.91 -2.67
C ASP A 97 2.40 4.46 -1.70
N ALA A 98 2.80 4.73 -0.47
CA ALA A 98 2.05 5.55 0.47
C ALA A 98 2.94 6.24 1.50
N VAL A 99 2.42 7.29 2.13
CA VAL A 99 3.02 7.97 3.27
C VAL A 99 1.98 8.12 4.36
N PHE A 100 2.39 7.90 5.61
CA PHE A 100 1.56 8.06 6.80
C PHE A 100 2.45 8.33 8.01
N THR A 101 1.86 8.72 9.13
CA THR A 101 2.54 8.87 10.41
C THR A 101 2.14 7.79 11.40
N ARG A 102 3.09 7.38 12.24
CA ARG A 102 2.83 6.51 13.38
C ARG A 102 3.74 6.92 14.53
N ASN A 103 3.14 7.11 15.70
CA ASN A 103 3.85 7.54 16.92
C ASN A 103 4.69 8.81 16.68
N GLY A 104 4.19 9.76 15.89
CA GLY A 104 4.87 11.01 15.57
C GLY A 104 5.93 10.94 14.46
N PHE A 105 6.21 9.76 13.89
CA PHE A 105 7.23 9.59 12.85
C PHE A 105 6.63 9.33 11.48
N TYR A 106 7.19 9.96 10.44
CA TYR A 106 6.88 9.62 9.05
C TYR A 106 7.31 8.20 8.68
N HIS A 107 6.43 7.52 7.97
CA HIS A 107 6.65 6.21 7.38
C HIS A 107 6.39 6.29 5.87
N PHE A 108 7.34 5.84 5.08
CA PHE A 108 7.25 5.77 3.62
C PHE A 108 7.10 4.31 3.23
N LEU A 109 5.92 3.94 2.75
CA LEU A 109 5.63 2.57 2.36
C LEU A 109 6.02 2.33 0.90
N GLU A 110 6.61 1.15 0.67
CA GLU A 110 6.87 0.56 -0.63
C GLU A 110 6.35 -0.88 -0.68
N VAL A 111 5.66 -1.22 -1.76
CA VAL A 111 5.09 -2.55 -2.00
C VAL A 111 5.89 -3.22 -3.13
N ASP A 112 6.56 -4.33 -2.80
CA ASP A 112 7.34 -5.14 -3.73
C ASP A 112 6.61 -6.45 -4.01
N ASN A 113 5.82 -6.49 -5.08
CA ASN A 113 5.12 -7.72 -5.51
C ASN A 113 5.91 -8.50 -6.57
N LEU A 114 6.00 -7.94 -7.78
CA LEU A 114 6.64 -8.56 -8.95
C LEU A 114 7.85 -7.77 -9.46
N GLN A 115 8.28 -6.75 -8.71
CA GLN A 115 9.31 -5.83 -9.16
C GLN A 115 10.68 -6.50 -9.11
N ALA A 116 11.48 -6.25 -10.14
CA ALA A 116 12.86 -6.73 -10.19
C ALA A 116 13.69 -6.02 -9.10
N MET A 117 14.59 -6.75 -8.44
CA MET A 117 15.44 -6.17 -7.39
C MET A 117 16.30 -5.00 -7.87
N LYS A 118 16.64 -4.94 -9.18
CA LYS A 118 17.35 -3.80 -9.77
C LYS A 118 16.57 -2.49 -9.57
N GLU A 119 15.26 -2.51 -9.78
CA GLU A 119 14.40 -1.34 -9.63
C GLU A 119 14.26 -0.96 -8.14
N ASN A 120 14.12 -1.94 -7.25
CA ASN A 120 14.07 -1.70 -5.80
C ASN A 120 15.37 -1.07 -5.30
N ARG A 121 16.53 -1.56 -5.78
CA ARG A 121 17.85 -0.96 -5.48
C ARG A 121 17.93 0.48 -5.97
N ALA A 122 17.48 0.76 -7.20
CA ALA A 122 17.45 2.13 -7.72
C ALA A 122 16.58 3.06 -6.85
N LYS A 123 15.43 2.56 -6.36
CA LYS A 123 14.54 3.30 -5.46
C LYS A 123 15.21 3.59 -4.11
N ILE A 124 15.89 2.60 -3.54
CA ILE A 124 16.63 2.73 -2.28
C ILE A 124 17.78 3.73 -2.41
N ILE A 125 18.50 3.74 -3.53
CA ILE A 125 19.54 4.74 -3.79
C ILE A 125 18.94 6.16 -3.78
N ARG A 126 17.76 6.35 -4.40
CA ARG A 126 17.07 7.65 -4.36
C ARG A 126 16.67 8.04 -2.93
N TYR A 127 16.20 7.11 -2.10
CA TYR A 127 15.95 7.39 -0.68
C TYR A 127 17.21 7.77 0.08
N LYS A 128 18.34 7.11 -0.17
CA LYS A 128 19.63 7.47 0.42
C LYS A 128 20.04 8.90 0.05
N ASN A 129 19.86 9.28 -1.22
CA ASN A 129 20.14 10.64 -1.70
C ASN A 129 19.21 11.72 -1.12
N LEU A 130 18.05 11.32 -0.58
CA LEU A 130 17.09 12.22 0.09
C LEU A 130 17.31 12.28 1.60
N LEU A 131 18.04 11.32 2.18
CA LEU A 131 18.05 11.08 3.62
C LEU A 131 18.49 12.30 4.42
N GLU A 132 19.60 12.94 4.04
CA GLU A 132 20.11 14.12 4.74
C GLU A 132 19.09 15.26 4.76
N SER A 133 18.47 15.56 3.62
CA SER A 133 17.43 16.59 3.51
C SER A 133 16.21 16.26 4.37
N LEU A 134 15.80 14.99 4.42
CA LEU A 134 14.67 14.55 5.23
C LEU A 134 14.97 14.66 6.72
N ILE A 135 16.19 14.32 7.15
CA ILE A 135 16.61 14.48 8.54
C ILE A 135 16.65 15.96 8.92
N MET A 136 17.20 16.83 8.06
CA MET A 136 17.18 18.27 8.30
C MET A 136 15.76 18.83 8.39
N GLN A 137 14.85 18.36 7.54
CA GLN A 137 13.47 18.82 7.51
C GLN A 137 12.65 18.36 8.72
N TYR A 138 12.81 17.11 9.15
CA TYR A 138 11.97 16.52 10.20
C TYR A 138 12.63 16.45 11.57
N GLY A 139 13.96 16.61 11.66
CA GLY A 139 14.74 16.44 12.88
C GLY A 139 14.96 14.97 13.27
N TYR A 140 14.58 14.01 12.43
CA TYR A 140 14.72 12.57 12.69
C TYR A 140 14.80 11.75 11.40
N HIS A 141 15.15 10.47 11.52
CA HIS A 141 15.10 9.51 10.40
C HIS A 141 13.67 9.00 10.15
N PRO A 142 13.06 9.28 8.98
CA PRO A 142 11.81 8.63 8.60
C PRO A 142 12.00 7.12 8.45
N THR A 143 10.95 6.36 8.69
CA THR A 143 11.00 4.90 8.53
C THR A 143 10.63 4.53 7.08
N LEU A 144 11.55 3.89 6.36
CA LEU A 144 11.21 3.22 5.11
C LEU A 144 10.58 1.86 5.43
N VAL A 145 9.38 1.63 4.96
CA VAL A 145 8.66 0.37 5.18
C VAL A 145 8.49 -0.35 3.86
N TRP A 146 8.88 -1.61 3.81
CA TRP A 146 8.65 -2.49 2.66
C TRP A 146 7.61 -3.56 3.00
N VAL A 147 6.77 -3.89 2.03
CA VAL A 147 5.92 -5.08 2.04
C VAL A 147 6.29 -5.92 0.83
N THR A 148 6.72 -7.15 1.07
CA THR A 148 7.10 -8.10 0.02
C THR A 148 6.40 -9.45 0.16
N THR A 149 6.72 -10.41 -0.69
CA THR A 149 6.03 -11.71 -0.77
C THR A 149 6.80 -12.86 -0.14
N THR A 150 8.13 -12.80 -0.08
CA THR A 150 8.97 -13.92 0.41
C THR A 150 10.02 -13.47 1.41
N GLU A 151 10.41 -14.39 2.31
CA GLU A 151 11.50 -14.18 3.28
C GLU A 151 12.85 -13.94 2.61
N TYR A 152 13.11 -14.62 1.48
CA TYR A 152 14.32 -14.38 0.70
C TYR A 152 14.37 -12.92 0.23
N ARG A 153 13.25 -12.42 -0.30
CA ARG A 153 13.15 -11.03 -0.75
C ARG A 153 13.24 -10.04 0.41
N ARG A 154 12.68 -10.37 1.58
CA ARG A 154 12.84 -9.59 2.83
C ARG A 154 14.33 -9.38 3.13
N LYS A 155 15.10 -10.47 3.22
CA LYS A 155 16.54 -10.43 3.50
C LYS A 155 17.30 -9.60 2.48
N GLN A 156 16.98 -9.74 1.19
CA GLN A 156 17.60 -8.93 0.14
C GLN A 156 17.34 -7.43 0.34
N LEU A 157 16.09 -7.04 0.63
CA LEU A 157 15.69 -5.65 0.86
C LEU A 157 16.35 -5.07 2.11
N GLU A 158 16.37 -5.81 3.22
CA GLU A 158 17.04 -5.40 4.47
C GLU A 158 18.53 -5.14 4.23
N GLN A 159 19.21 -6.06 3.53
CA GLN A 159 20.63 -5.92 3.21
C GLN A 159 20.92 -4.66 2.38
N VAL A 160 20.14 -4.39 1.32
CA VAL A 160 20.41 -3.22 0.46
C VAL A 160 19.99 -1.89 1.09
N CYS A 161 19.07 -1.91 2.07
CA CYS A 161 18.63 -0.74 2.83
C CYS A 161 19.62 -0.28 3.90
N GLY A 162 20.79 -0.92 4.06
CA GLY A 162 21.80 -0.51 5.04
C GLY A 162 22.05 1.01 5.05
N GLY A 163 22.01 1.61 6.24
CA GLY A 163 22.08 3.06 6.46
C GLY A 163 20.73 3.79 6.51
N LEU A 164 19.62 3.11 6.20
CA LEU A 164 18.25 3.63 6.36
C LEU A 164 17.58 2.99 7.58
N LYS A 165 16.69 3.75 8.24
CA LYS A 165 15.76 3.17 9.22
C LYS A 165 14.69 2.40 8.46
N VAL A 166 14.78 1.06 8.44
CA VAL A 166 13.92 0.21 7.62
C VAL A 166 13.10 -0.77 8.46
N LYS A 167 11.89 -1.08 7.99
CA LYS A 167 11.10 -2.25 8.41
C LYS A 167 10.64 -2.99 7.17
N VAL A 168 10.82 -4.31 7.13
CA VAL A 168 10.39 -5.12 6.00
C VAL A 168 9.43 -6.19 6.48
N TYR A 169 8.24 -6.20 5.90
CA TYR A 169 7.18 -7.15 6.17
C TYR A 169 7.00 -8.05 4.95
N THR A 170 6.63 -9.32 5.17
CA THR A 170 5.96 -10.10 4.14
C THR A 170 4.46 -9.94 4.22
N ILE A 171 3.76 -10.32 3.15
CA ILE A 171 2.30 -10.38 3.12
C ILE A 171 1.72 -11.29 4.23
N HIS A 172 2.50 -12.25 4.74
CA HIS A 172 2.09 -13.13 5.82
C HIS A 172 2.10 -12.43 7.19
N ASP A 173 3.02 -11.48 7.40
CA ASP A 173 3.10 -10.74 8.67
C ASP A 173 1.91 -9.80 8.88
N ILE A 174 1.26 -9.40 7.79
CA ILE A 174 0.24 -8.32 7.77
C ILE A 174 -1.17 -8.82 7.46
N LYS A 175 -1.36 -10.13 7.40
CA LYS A 175 -2.67 -10.78 7.20
C LYS A 175 -3.36 -11.03 8.52
#